data_AF-A0A6A6P8V0-F1
#
_entry.id   AF-A0A6A6P8V0-F1
#
_cell.length_a   1.000
_cell.length_b   1.000
_cell.length_c   1.000
_cell.angle_alpha   90.00
_cell.angle_beta   90.00
_cell.angle_gamma   90.00
#
_symmetry.space_group_name_H-M   'P 1'
#
loop_
_entity.id
_entity.type
_entity.pdbx_description
1 polymer ?
#
loop_
_entity_poly.entity_id
_entity_poly.type
_entity_poly.pdbx_seq_one_letter_code
_entity_poly.pdbx_strand_id
1 'polypeptide(L)'
;MATTTEELSDVLAQLQKPPDLEILQLNASLATEGDQNAEKRTSDVSDASANMENASLGDIEASLIYNKDLFSKLRFTYVEQNTKEKFLRAIIGDPPTFVEQQENAEFEAQLLEVKAALKEKKQNTAELVADLERRARALTHRYESVLARSAQLAALPDALASLESTIADLRARTTPPSSNPSLVLPLPETQSLVASREAELAQLDHELSTFQNSVPRKARELERLEAELRPLETHKTGAVAAAKEARRRKEESERGGMGDELEERGRWLRGVEAGLRQLLEVEQ
;
A
#
# COMPACT_ATOMS: atom_id res chain seq x y z
N MET A 1 19.68 -4.19 12.44
CA MET A 1 18.55 -3.31 12.07
C MET A 1 17.88 -2.68 13.29
N ALA A 2 17.72 -3.39 14.43
CA ALA A 2 17.14 -2.81 15.65
C ALA A 2 18.03 -1.79 16.39
N THR A 3 19.36 -1.95 16.33
CA THR A 3 20.30 -1.04 17.04
C THR A 3 20.23 0.39 16.51
N THR A 4 20.06 0.58 15.20
CA THR A 4 20.03 1.91 14.59
C THR A 4 18.76 2.69 14.92
N THR A 5 17.63 2.04 15.20
CA THR A 5 16.37 2.74 15.50
C THR A 5 16.30 3.18 16.95
N GLU A 6 16.80 2.38 17.89
CA GLU A 6 16.91 2.75 19.31
C GLU A 6 17.93 3.88 19.51
N GLU A 7 19.09 3.80 18.84
CA GLU A 7 20.09 4.86 18.83
C GLU A 7 19.52 6.18 18.28
N LEU A 8 18.70 6.12 17.22
CA LEU A 8 18.06 7.30 16.65
C LEU A 8 16.99 7.90 17.56
N SER A 9 16.21 7.09 18.28
CA SER A 9 15.24 7.59 19.26
C SER A 9 15.92 8.23 20.47
N ASP A 10 17.05 7.67 20.94
CA ASP A 10 17.83 8.23 22.04
C ASP A 10 18.48 9.56 21.65
N VAL A 11 19.00 9.66 20.43
CA VAL A 11 19.52 10.93 19.88
C VAL A 11 18.41 11.97 19.76
N LEU A 12 17.21 11.58 19.34
CA LEU A 12 16.04 12.46 19.27
C LEU A 12 15.61 12.95 20.66
N ALA A 13 15.62 12.07 21.66
CA ALA A 13 15.33 12.41 23.05
C ALA A 13 16.39 13.34 23.66
N GLN A 14 17.66 13.21 23.25
CA GLN A 14 18.72 14.13 23.65
C GLN A 14 18.58 15.51 22.97
N LEU A 15 18.18 15.57 21.71
CA LEU A 15 17.94 16.82 20.97
C LEU A 15 16.68 17.58 21.41
N GLN A 16 15.68 16.89 21.96
CA GLN A 16 14.47 17.52 22.52
C GLN A 16 14.71 18.17 23.89
N LYS A 17 15.82 17.88 24.57
CA LYS A 17 16.21 18.62 25.77
C LYS A 17 16.57 20.04 25.35
N PRO A 18 15.89 21.08 25.87
CA PRO A 18 16.24 22.44 25.53
C PRO A 18 17.71 22.66 25.93
N PRO A 19 18.57 23.16 25.02
CA PRO A 19 19.91 23.55 25.43
C PRO A 19 19.79 24.64 26.50
N ASP A 20 20.66 24.61 27.50
CA ASP A 20 20.80 25.70 28.48
C ASP A 20 21.24 26.96 27.71
N LEU A 21 20.27 27.72 27.20
CA LEU A 21 20.54 28.97 26.51
C LEU A 21 20.95 29.98 27.57
N GLU A 22 22.24 30.34 27.59
CA GLU A 22 22.84 31.35 28.48
C GLU A 22 22.04 32.67 28.52
N ILE A 23 21.28 32.98 27.47
CA ILE A 23 20.38 34.15 27.38
C ILE A 23 19.28 34.11 28.46
N LEU A 24 18.75 32.92 28.78
CA LEU A 24 17.76 32.71 29.85
C LEU A 24 18.42 32.63 31.24
N GLN A 25 19.74 32.50 31.33
CA GLN A 25 20.45 32.65 32.60
C GLN A 25 20.80 34.12 32.85
N LEU A 26 21.20 34.84 31.81
CA LEU A 26 21.48 36.28 31.88
C LEU A 26 20.24 37.09 32.25
N ASN A 27 19.04 36.74 31.77
CA ASN A 27 17.82 37.45 32.17
C ASN A 27 17.44 37.16 33.64
N ALA A 28 17.71 35.96 34.15
CA ALA A 28 17.47 35.58 35.53
C ALA A 28 18.48 36.25 36.47
N SER A 29 19.76 36.32 36.08
CA SER A 29 20.79 37.07 36.80
C SER A 29 20.50 38.58 36.82
N LEU A 30 19.98 39.14 35.73
CA LEU A 30 19.59 40.55 35.69
C LEU A 30 18.36 40.84 36.57
N ALA A 31 17.45 39.87 36.70
CA ALA A 31 16.29 39.97 37.59
C ALA A 31 16.68 39.85 39.08
N THR A 32 17.66 39.00 39.41
CA THR A 32 18.10 38.80 40.80
C THR A 32 19.07 39.88 41.31
N GLU A 33 19.88 40.50 40.44
CA GLU A 33 20.75 41.61 40.84
C GLU A 33 20.00 42.91 41.15
N GLY A 34 18.76 43.06 40.68
CA GLY A 34 17.89 44.20 41.02
C GLY A 34 17.39 44.21 42.48
N ASP A 35 17.44 43.07 43.18
CA ASP A 35 16.77 42.88 44.47
C ASP A 35 17.71 43.01 45.69
N GLN A 36 19.03 42.94 45.50
CA GLN A 36 19.99 42.94 46.62
C GLN A 36 20.54 44.31 47.02
N ASN A 37 20.17 45.39 46.32
CA ASN A 37 20.66 46.75 46.64
C ASN A 37 19.58 47.76 47.00
N ALA A 38 18.36 47.29 47.27
CA ALA A 38 17.23 48.12 47.67
C ALA A 38 17.09 48.23 49.20
N GLU A 39 18.14 48.68 49.90
CA GLU A 39 17.96 49.18 51.27
C GLU A 39 17.18 50.51 51.23
N LYS A 40 15.86 50.37 51.39
CA LYS A 40 14.99 51.23 52.20
C LYS A 40 15.21 52.75 52.04
N ARG A 41 14.89 53.28 50.85
CA ARG A 41 14.48 54.69 50.70
C ARG A 41 13.01 54.71 50.28
N THR A 42 12.13 54.95 51.24
CA THR A 42 10.70 55.11 51.04
C THR A 42 10.41 56.45 50.37
N SER A 43 10.50 56.49 49.04
CA SER A 43 9.70 57.42 48.25
C SER A 43 8.62 56.60 47.56
N ASP A 44 7.39 57.10 47.63
CA ASP A 44 6.06 56.54 47.30
C ASP A 44 5.86 56.06 45.84
N VAL A 45 6.92 55.59 45.17
CA VAL A 45 6.97 55.20 43.75
C VAL A 45 7.36 53.72 43.58
N SER A 46 7.91 53.08 44.62
CA SER A 46 8.43 51.70 44.52
C SER A 46 7.40 50.59 44.80
N ASP A 47 6.16 50.92 45.19
CA ASP A 47 5.15 49.91 45.55
C ASP A 47 4.51 49.20 44.33
N ALA A 48 4.83 49.64 43.11
CA ALA A 48 4.33 49.03 41.87
C ALA A 48 5.14 47.82 41.39
N SER A 49 6.38 47.63 41.85
CA SER A 49 7.23 46.51 41.40
C SER A 49 7.05 45.23 42.22
N ALA A 50 6.59 45.34 43.47
CA ALA A 50 6.41 44.20 44.37
C ALA A 50 5.20 43.30 44.02
N ASN A 51 4.34 43.71 43.08
CA ASN A 51 3.14 42.98 42.69
C ASN A 51 3.24 42.30 41.30
N MET A 52 4.45 42.23 40.71
CA MET A 52 4.64 41.69 39.34
C MET A 52 4.70 40.16 39.25
N GLU A 53 4.69 39.42 40.37
CA GLU A 53 4.74 37.95 40.36
C GLU A 53 3.48 37.29 39.75
N ASN A 54 2.38 38.02 39.58
CA ASN A 54 1.14 37.56 38.93
C ASN A 54 0.58 38.56 37.90
N ALA A 55 1.43 39.39 37.27
CA ALA A 55 0.97 40.39 36.32
C ALA A 55 0.52 39.74 34.98
N SER A 56 -0.70 40.05 34.55
CA SER A 56 -1.19 39.68 33.22
C SER A 56 -0.41 40.44 32.15
N LEU A 57 -0.30 39.88 30.93
CA LEU A 57 0.37 40.52 29.78
C LEU A 57 -0.09 41.98 29.56
N GLY A 58 -1.36 42.27 29.82
CA GLY A 58 -1.91 43.63 29.73
C GLY A 58 -1.42 44.60 30.81
N ASP A 59 -1.12 44.11 32.02
CA ASP A 59 -0.59 44.93 33.11
C ASP A 59 0.87 45.32 32.87
N ILE A 60 1.64 44.42 32.24
CA ILE A 60 3.02 44.68 31.81
C ILE A 60 3.03 45.76 30.72
N GLU A 61 2.14 45.66 29.74
CA GLU A 61 2.01 46.65 28.66
C GLU A 61 1.60 48.03 29.21
N ALA A 62 0.63 48.07 30.13
CA ALA A 62 0.20 49.30 30.79
C ALA A 62 1.34 49.95 31.62
N SER A 63 2.10 49.14 32.36
CA SER A 63 3.26 49.61 33.13
C SER A 63 4.36 50.16 32.22
N LEU A 64 4.61 49.54 31.06
CA LEU A 64 5.61 50.00 30.10
C LEU A 64 5.22 51.37 29.50
N ILE A 65 3.94 51.55 29.16
CA ILE A 65 3.41 52.83 28.67
C ILE A 65 3.54 53.91 29.75
N TYR A 66 3.14 53.61 30.99
CA TYR A 66 3.26 54.54 32.10
C TYR A 66 4.71 54.98 32.35
N ASN A 67 5.65 54.03 32.38
CA ASN A 67 7.06 54.32 32.58
C ASN A 67 7.64 55.16 31.43
N LYS A 68 7.27 54.85 30.18
CA LYS A 68 7.68 55.65 29.02
C LYS A 68 7.23 57.11 29.17
N ASP A 69 6.00 57.34 29.59
CA ASP A 69 5.47 58.68 29.82
C ASP A 69 6.17 59.38 30.99
N LEU A 70 6.42 58.69 32.10
CA LEU A 70 7.15 59.21 33.25
C LEU A 70 8.57 59.63 32.87
N PHE A 71 9.32 58.75 32.18
CA PHE A 71 10.68 59.05 31.74
C PHE A 71 10.71 60.18 30.71
N SER A 72 9.70 60.29 29.84
CA SER A 72 9.60 61.40 28.90
C SER A 72 9.42 62.74 29.62
N LYS A 73 8.57 62.78 30.65
CA LYS A 73 8.36 63.96 31.51
C LYS A 73 9.61 64.30 32.31
N LEU A 74 10.24 63.30 32.93
CA LEU A 74 11.48 63.49 33.70
C LEU A 74 12.60 64.03 32.81
N ARG A 75 12.75 63.50 31.60
CA ARG A 75 13.74 63.98 30.62
C ARG A 75 13.47 65.43 30.23
N PHE A 76 12.21 65.80 30.00
CA PHE A 76 11.83 67.17 29.69
C PHE A 76 12.19 68.13 30.83
N THR A 77 11.74 67.82 32.05
CA THR A 77 12.02 68.63 33.24
C THR A 77 13.52 68.75 33.50
N TYR A 78 14.28 67.68 33.34
CA TYR A 78 15.74 67.71 33.52
C TYR A 78 16.43 68.60 32.49
N VAL A 79 16.07 68.48 31.21
CA VAL A 79 16.65 69.33 30.14
C VAL A 79 16.29 70.80 30.38
N GLU A 80 15.05 71.09 30.77
CA GLU A 80 14.61 72.43 31.12
C GLU A 80 15.38 73.00 32.33
N GLN A 81 15.56 72.22 33.39
CA GLN A 81 16.32 72.65 34.56
C GLN A 81 17.79 72.89 34.24
N ASN A 82 18.43 71.98 33.51
CA ASN A 82 19.83 72.08 33.13
C ASN A 82 20.06 73.28 32.20
N THR A 83 19.15 73.55 31.27
CA THR A 83 19.24 74.74 30.40
C THR A 83 19.05 76.03 31.19
N LYS A 84 18.10 76.08 32.13
CA LYS A 84 17.93 77.22 33.05
C LYS A 84 19.18 77.46 33.90
N GLU A 85 19.76 76.40 34.49
CA GLU A 85 20.98 76.53 35.29
C GLU A 85 22.16 77.04 34.46
N LYS A 86 22.39 76.44 33.27
CA LYS A 86 23.45 76.87 32.36
C LYS A 86 23.29 78.32 31.94
N PHE A 87 22.07 78.75 31.64
CA PHE A 87 21.77 80.14 31.28
C PHE A 87 22.07 81.11 32.43
N LEU A 88 21.62 80.79 33.65
CA LEU A 88 21.92 81.59 34.83
C LEU A 88 23.42 81.66 35.11
N ARG A 89 24.13 80.52 35.00
CA ARG A 89 25.59 80.46 35.17
C ARG A 89 26.32 81.28 34.12
N ALA A 90 25.87 81.27 32.87
CA ALA A 90 26.47 82.05 31.78
C ALA A 90 26.32 83.57 31.97
N ILE A 91 25.20 84.02 32.55
CA ILE A 91 24.95 85.45 32.84
C ILE A 91 25.68 85.91 34.11
N ILE A 92 25.74 85.06 35.14
CA ILE A 92 26.31 85.40 36.45
C ILE A 92 27.84 85.21 36.48
N GLY A 93 28.40 84.41 35.55
CA GLY A 93 29.83 84.21 35.42
C GLY A 93 30.58 85.50 35.05
N ASP A 94 31.80 85.64 35.57
CA ASP A 94 32.69 86.78 35.27
C ASP A 94 33.93 86.25 34.51
N PRO A 95 34.08 86.49 33.19
CA PRO A 95 33.23 87.30 32.32
C PRO A 95 31.96 86.58 31.83
N PRO A 96 30.88 87.32 31.51
CA PRO A 96 29.65 86.73 30.99
C PRO A 96 29.91 86.07 29.63
N THR A 97 29.50 84.82 29.50
CA THR A 97 29.71 84.03 28.27
C THR A 97 28.49 84.17 27.37
N PHE A 98 28.68 84.78 26.21
CA PHE A 98 27.64 84.87 25.17
C PHE A 98 27.97 83.90 24.05
N VAL A 99 26.96 83.20 23.55
CA VAL A 99 27.12 82.34 22.38
C VAL A 99 27.22 83.23 21.15
N GLU A 100 28.35 83.17 20.44
CA GLU A 100 28.54 83.95 19.23
C GLU A 100 27.77 83.36 18.05
N GLN A 101 27.42 84.19 17.06
CA GLN A 101 26.73 83.71 15.86
C GLN A 101 27.57 82.67 15.08
N GLN A 102 28.90 82.78 15.15
CA GLN A 102 29.81 81.83 14.52
C GLN A 102 29.80 80.47 15.23
N GLU A 103 29.81 80.46 16.56
CA GLU A 103 29.67 79.22 17.36
C GLU A 103 28.32 78.54 17.08
N ASN A 104 27.24 79.30 16.96
CA ASN A 104 25.93 78.75 16.57
C ASN A 104 25.97 78.10 15.18
N ALA A 105 26.62 78.72 14.20
CA ALA A 105 26.77 78.15 12.87
C ALA A 105 27.60 76.86 12.87
N GLU A 106 28.67 76.80 13.69
CA GLU A 106 29.48 75.59 13.88
C GLU A 106 28.67 74.46 14.55
N PHE A 107 27.89 74.78 15.59
CA PHE A 107 27.02 73.80 16.24
C PHE A 107 25.90 73.30 15.33
N GLU A 108 25.32 74.16 14.49
CA GLU A 108 24.34 73.75 13.48
C GLU A 108 24.94 72.78 12.47
N ALA A 109 26.17 73.03 12.01
CA ALA A 109 26.88 72.12 11.10
C ALA A 109 27.13 70.75 11.75
N GLN A 110 27.62 70.72 13.00
CA GLN A 110 27.82 69.48 13.76
C GLN A 110 26.49 68.74 14.01
N LEU A 111 25.42 69.47 14.31
CA LEU A 111 24.10 68.89 14.53
C LEU A 111 23.55 68.23 13.26
N LEU A 112 23.81 68.80 12.08
CA LEU A 112 23.42 68.20 10.80
C LEU A 112 24.16 66.88 10.56
N GLU A 113 25.47 66.83 10.82
CA GLU A 113 26.28 65.61 10.70
C GLU A 113 25.79 64.52 11.67
N VAL A 114 25.64 64.86 12.95
CA VAL A 114 25.17 63.91 13.98
C VAL A 114 23.73 63.44 13.69
N LYS A 115 22.86 64.32 13.18
CA LYS A 115 21.50 63.95 12.76
C LYS A 115 21.52 62.99 11.57
N ALA A 116 22.40 63.20 10.60
CA ALA A 116 22.55 62.29 9.46
C ALA A 116 23.01 60.91 9.93
N ALA A 117 24.06 60.85 10.74
CA ALA A 117 24.58 59.61 11.32
C ALA A 117 23.54 58.88 12.20
N LEU A 118 22.76 59.63 12.99
CA LEU A 118 21.68 59.06 13.79
C LEU A 118 20.57 58.49 12.93
N LYS A 119 20.21 59.16 11.82
CA LYS A 119 19.19 58.69 10.89
C LYS A 119 19.62 57.40 10.20
N GLU A 120 20.87 57.33 9.77
CA GLU A 120 21.46 56.12 9.19
C GLU A 120 21.44 54.96 10.20
N LYS A 121 21.93 55.19 11.42
CA LYS A 121 21.90 54.15 12.47
C LYS A 121 20.48 53.69 12.78
N LYS A 122 19.50 54.60 12.87
CA LYS A 122 18.09 54.25 13.08
C LYS A 122 17.56 53.36 11.96
N GLN A 123 17.86 53.69 10.71
CA GLN A 123 17.46 52.89 9.57
C GLN A 123 18.09 51.49 9.63
N ASN A 124 19.40 51.40 9.85
CA ASN A 124 20.11 50.12 9.97
C ASN A 124 19.55 49.26 11.11
N THR A 125 19.23 49.86 12.27
CA THR A 125 18.61 49.13 13.38
C THR A 125 17.20 48.65 13.05
N ALA A 126 16.41 49.46 12.33
CA ALA A 126 15.05 49.07 11.93
C ALA A 126 15.08 47.90 10.93
N GLU A 127 16.02 47.94 9.97
CA GLU A 127 16.25 46.84 9.02
C GLU A 127 16.70 45.56 9.74
N LEU A 128 17.64 45.66 10.68
CA LEU A 128 18.11 44.51 11.45
C LEU A 128 16.98 43.89 12.28
N VAL A 129 16.14 44.70 12.92
CA VAL A 129 14.99 44.23 13.69
C VAL A 129 13.99 43.51 12.79
N ALA A 130 13.66 44.08 11.63
CA ALA A 130 12.77 43.43 10.67
C ALA A 130 13.32 42.09 10.17
N ASP A 131 14.64 42.02 9.94
CA ASP A 131 15.31 40.79 9.55
C ASP A 131 15.32 39.73 10.67
N LEU A 132 15.54 40.15 11.92
CA LEU A 132 15.46 39.26 13.08
C LEU A 132 14.05 38.71 13.26
N GLU A 133 13.01 39.54 13.15
CA GLU A 133 11.62 39.10 13.24
C GLU A 133 11.27 38.10 12.15
N ARG A 134 11.71 38.36 10.91
CA ARG A 134 11.52 37.43 9.78
C ARG A 134 12.19 36.09 10.03
N ARG A 135 13.44 36.10 10.52
CA ARG A 135 14.20 34.88 10.85
C ARG A 135 13.57 34.14 12.03
N ALA A 136 13.11 34.85 13.05
CA ALA A 136 12.44 34.28 14.21
C ALA A 136 11.18 33.52 13.78
N ARG A 137 10.30 34.15 12.98
CA ARG A 137 9.08 33.48 12.45
C ARG A 137 9.41 32.25 11.61
N ALA A 138 10.41 32.34 10.74
CA ALA A 138 10.85 31.21 9.92
C ALA A 138 11.43 30.07 10.78
N LEU A 139 12.17 30.40 11.85
CA LEU A 139 12.71 29.43 12.80
C LEU A 139 11.59 28.74 13.57
N THR A 140 10.59 29.47 14.06
CA THR A 140 9.44 28.91 14.77
C THR A 140 8.70 27.89 13.91
N HIS A 141 8.40 28.23 12.65
CA HIS A 141 7.74 27.28 11.74
C HIS A 141 8.59 26.03 11.45
N ARG A 142 9.90 26.18 11.29
CA ARG A 142 10.80 25.04 11.12
C ARG A 142 10.81 24.16 12.36
N TYR A 143 10.89 24.76 13.54
CA TYR A 143 10.88 24.06 14.81
C TYR A 143 9.57 23.28 15.01
N GLU A 144 8.41 23.90 14.77
CA GLU A 144 7.10 23.24 14.79
C GLU A 144 7.06 22.04 13.83
N SER A 145 7.58 22.20 12.61
CA SER A 145 7.62 21.10 11.63
C SER A 145 8.52 19.93 12.07
N VAL A 146 9.64 20.22 12.73
CA VAL A 146 10.55 19.21 13.26
C VAL A 146 9.90 18.50 14.46
N LEU A 147 9.25 19.23 15.35
CA LEU A 147 8.49 18.64 16.45
C LEU A 147 7.41 17.69 15.94
N ALA A 148 6.61 18.10 14.96
CA ALA A 148 5.58 17.24 14.38
C ALA A 148 6.17 15.96 13.76
N ARG A 149 7.28 16.06 13.02
CA ARG A 149 7.97 14.90 12.44
C ARG A 149 8.57 13.99 13.51
N SER A 150 9.14 14.57 14.57
CA SER A 150 9.68 13.79 15.70
C SER A 150 8.59 12.99 16.42
N ALA A 151 7.41 13.56 16.60
CA ALA A 151 6.28 12.87 17.20
C ALA A 151 5.80 11.69 16.33
N GLN A 152 5.79 11.86 15.00
CA GLN A 152 5.50 10.78 14.06
C GLN A 152 6.55 9.66 14.12
N LEU A 153 7.84 10.03 14.15
CA LEU A 153 8.95 9.09 14.29
C LEU A 153 8.87 8.29 15.60
N ALA A 154 8.48 8.92 16.71
CA ALA A 154 8.30 8.26 17.98
C ALA A 154 7.14 7.23 17.98
N ALA A 155 6.12 7.44 17.15
CA ALA A 155 4.97 6.52 17.05
C ALA A 155 5.20 5.32 16.11
N LEU A 156 6.20 5.39 15.21
CA LEU A 156 6.46 4.34 14.23
C LEU A 156 6.93 2.99 14.84
N PRO A 157 7.81 2.95 15.85
CA PRO A 157 8.24 1.69 16.47
C PRO A 157 7.09 0.87 17.04
N ASP A 158 6.16 1.52 17.76
CA ASP A 158 4.98 0.86 18.32
C ASP A 158 4.07 0.30 17.23
N ALA A 159 3.86 1.07 16.15
CA ALA A 159 3.11 0.61 14.99
C ALA A 159 3.78 -0.60 14.32
N LEU A 160 5.10 -0.58 14.18
CA LEU A 160 5.88 -1.67 13.59
C LEU A 160 5.81 -2.93 14.46
N ALA A 161 5.96 -2.81 15.78
CA ALA A 161 5.81 -3.92 16.71
C ALA A 161 4.40 -4.52 16.65
N SER A 162 3.35 -3.68 16.54
CA SER A 162 1.98 -4.17 16.37
C SER A 162 1.80 -4.93 15.06
N LEU A 163 2.37 -4.43 13.95
CA LEU A 163 2.32 -5.09 12.64
C LEU A 163 3.06 -6.42 12.67
N GLU A 164 4.25 -6.47 13.26
CA GLU A 164 5.02 -7.71 13.43
C GLU A 164 4.25 -8.76 14.24
N SER A 165 3.60 -8.35 15.34
CA SER A 165 2.73 -9.25 16.11
C SER A 165 1.56 -9.77 15.25
N THR A 166 0.89 -8.89 14.48
CA THR A 166 -0.21 -9.33 13.61
C THR A 166 0.27 -10.29 12.52
N ILE A 167 1.46 -10.07 11.95
CA ILE A 167 2.07 -10.98 10.97
C ILE A 167 2.38 -12.32 11.62
N ALA A 168 2.93 -12.33 12.84
CA ALA A 168 3.22 -13.55 13.59
C ALA A 168 1.92 -14.34 13.88
N ASP A 169 0.86 -13.65 14.30
CA ASP A 169 -0.46 -14.24 14.54
C ASP A 169 -1.08 -14.82 13.27
N LEU A 170 -1.01 -14.08 12.15
CA LEU A 170 -1.49 -14.55 10.86
C LEU A 170 -0.71 -15.76 10.38
N ARG A 171 0.61 -15.78 10.54
CA ARG A 171 1.45 -16.93 10.22
C ARG A 171 1.10 -18.13 11.09
N ALA A 172 0.91 -17.93 12.40
CA ALA A 172 0.51 -18.99 13.32
C ALA A 172 -0.86 -19.58 12.96
N ARG A 173 -1.83 -18.75 12.59
CA ARG A 173 -3.16 -19.19 12.13
C ARG A 173 -3.13 -19.89 10.78
N THR A 174 -2.20 -19.51 9.90
CA THR A 174 -2.07 -20.08 8.55
C THR A 174 -1.26 -21.40 8.54
N THR A 175 -0.56 -21.73 9.62
CA THR A 175 0.27 -22.93 9.75
C THR A 175 -0.46 -23.96 10.62
N PRO A 176 -1.00 -25.04 10.04
CA PRO A 176 -0.15 -26.18 9.71
C PRO A 176 0.07 -26.27 8.19
N PRO A 177 1.32 -26.51 7.73
CA PRO A 177 1.52 -26.79 6.33
C PRO A 177 0.74 -28.08 6.04
N SER A 178 -0.32 -27.98 5.25
CA SER A 178 -0.93 -29.17 4.68
C SER A 178 0.18 -29.96 4.00
N SER A 179 0.27 -31.27 4.23
CA SER A 179 1.33 -32.11 3.64
C SER A 179 1.33 -32.10 2.10
N ASN A 180 0.30 -31.52 1.47
CA ASN A 180 0.17 -31.41 0.03
C ASN A 180 0.88 -30.14 -0.48
N PRO A 181 1.92 -30.26 -1.33
CA PRO A 181 2.67 -29.11 -1.84
C PRO A 181 1.84 -28.20 -2.75
N SER A 182 0.76 -28.70 -3.35
CA SER A 182 -0.19 -27.92 -4.16
C SER A 182 -1.04 -26.94 -3.34
N LEU A 183 -1.14 -27.14 -2.02
CA LEU A 183 -1.87 -26.27 -1.10
C LEU A 183 -0.96 -25.24 -0.41
N VAL A 184 0.36 -25.30 -0.68
CA VAL A 184 1.39 -24.38 -0.16
C VAL A 184 1.94 -23.49 -1.29
N LEU A 185 1.07 -23.15 -2.25
CA LEU A 185 1.44 -22.30 -3.38
C LEU A 185 1.03 -20.84 -3.08
N PRO A 186 1.83 -19.85 -3.53
CA PRO A 186 1.43 -18.45 -3.48
C PRO A 186 0.19 -18.21 -4.35
N LEU A 187 -0.60 -17.19 -4.02
CA LEU A 187 -1.86 -16.86 -4.70
C LEU A 187 -1.81 -16.88 -6.25
N PRO A 188 -0.79 -16.34 -6.94
CA PRO A 188 -0.73 -16.43 -8.40
C PRO A 188 -0.58 -17.87 -8.91
N GLU A 189 0.16 -18.72 -8.20
CA GLU A 189 0.37 -20.12 -8.58
C GLU A 189 -0.85 -20.99 -8.27
N THR A 190 -1.61 -20.67 -7.21
CA THR A 190 -2.90 -21.35 -6.97
C THR A 190 -3.92 -20.99 -8.04
N GLN A 191 -3.98 -19.71 -8.47
CA GLN A 191 -4.88 -19.28 -9.54
C GLN A 191 -4.54 -19.95 -10.88
N SER A 192 -3.26 -20.09 -11.22
CA SER A 192 -2.86 -20.78 -12.45
C SER A 192 -3.17 -22.28 -12.39
N LEU A 193 -2.95 -22.93 -11.25
CA LEU A 193 -3.30 -24.33 -11.04
C LEU A 193 -4.82 -24.54 -11.16
N VAL A 194 -5.63 -23.67 -10.55
CA VAL A 194 -7.10 -23.71 -10.64
C VAL A 194 -7.53 -23.58 -12.10
N ALA A 195 -7.00 -22.60 -12.84
CA ALA A 195 -7.32 -22.42 -14.25
C ALA A 195 -6.93 -23.66 -15.10
N SER A 196 -5.80 -24.31 -14.81
CA SER A 196 -5.40 -25.57 -15.47
C SER A 196 -6.39 -26.69 -15.18
N ARG A 197 -6.82 -26.84 -13.93
CA ARG A 197 -7.79 -27.89 -13.55
C ARG A 197 -9.18 -27.62 -14.11
N GLU A 198 -9.60 -26.36 -14.19
CA GLU A 198 -10.86 -25.99 -14.85
C GLU A 198 -10.82 -26.30 -16.35
N ALA A 199 -9.69 -26.06 -17.03
CA ALA A 199 -9.52 -26.42 -18.43
C ALA A 199 -9.53 -27.96 -18.64
N GLU A 200 -8.85 -28.71 -17.76
CA GLU A 200 -8.88 -30.18 -17.78
C GLU A 200 -10.30 -30.73 -17.56
N LEU A 201 -11.05 -30.16 -16.61
CA LEU A 201 -12.45 -30.53 -16.36
C LEU A 201 -13.33 -30.22 -17.57
N ALA A 202 -13.17 -29.05 -18.19
CA ALA A 202 -13.93 -28.70 -19.39
C ALA A 202 -13.62 -29.63 -20.58
N GLN A 203 -12.36 -30.07 -20.72
CA GLN A 203 -11.98 -31.06 -21.72
C GLN A 203 -12.62 -32.43 -21.42
N LEU A 204 -12.54 -32.89 -20.17
CA LEU A 204 -13.15 -34.16 -19.75
C LEU A 204 -14.68 -34.14 -19.96
N ASP A 205 -15.35 -33.04 -19.63
CA ASP A 205 -16.79 -32.88 -19.87
C ASP A 205 -17.12 -32.92 -21.36
N HIS A 206 -16.28 -32.31 -22.20
CA HIS A 206 -16.44 -32.41 -23.65
C HIS A 206 -16.29 -33.86 -24.13
N GLU A 207 -15.23 -34.56 -23.73
CA GLU A 207 -15.02 -35.97 -24.06
C GLU A 207 -16.19 -36.84 -23.59
N LEU A 208 -16.66 -36.64 -22.35
CA LEU A 208 -17.80 -37.34 -21.77
C LEU A 208 -19.07 -37.10 -22.60
N SER A 209 -19.32 -35.86 -23.05
CA SER A 209 -20.43 -35.54 -23.94
C SER A 209 -20.32 -36.24 -25.30
N THR A 210 -19.12 -36.36 -25.87
CA THR A 210 -18.90 -37.07 -27.14
C THR A 210 -19.12 -38.58 -26.99
N PHE A 211 -18.69 -39.16 -25.86
CA PHE A 211 -18.93 -40.56 -25.55
C PHE A 211 -20.42 -40.82 -25.30
N GLN A 212 -21.10 -39.98 -24.54
CA GLN A 212 -22.55 -40.09 -24.34
C GLN A 212 -23.35 -40.03 -25.65
N ASN A 213 -22.88 -39.27 -26.65
CA ASN A 213 -23.51 -39.20 -27.96
C ASN A 213 -23.14 -40.38 -28.89
N SER A 214 -21.93 -40.94 -28.77
CA SER A 214 -21.46 -42.02 -29.64
C SER A 214 -21.92 -43.41 -29.18
N VAL A 215 -22.03 -43.65 -27.87
CA VAL A 215 -22.53 -44.90 -27.29
C VAL A 215 -23.91 -45.33 -27.86
N PRO A 216 -24.96 -44.49 -27.86
CA PRO A 216 -26.25 -44.89 -28.41
C PRO A 216 -26.21 -45.10 -29.93
N ARG A 217 -25.36 -44.38 -30.66
CA ARG A 217 -25.17 -44.59 -32.10
C ARG A 217 -24.53 -45.94 -32.37
N LYS A 218 -23.47 -46.29 -31.63
CA LYS A 218 -22.81 -47.58 -31.72
C LYS A 218 -23.70 -48.73 -31.27
N ALA A 219 -24.53 -48.53 -30.24
CA ALA A 219 -25.54 -49.50 -29.83
C ALA A 219 -26.55 -49.79 -30.96
N ARG A 220 -27.04 -48.75 -31.65
CA ARG A 220 -27.93 -48.92 -32.82
C ARG A 220 -27.23 -49.58 -34.01
N GLU A 221 -25.95 -49.27 -34.27
CA GLU A 221 -25.15 -49.94 -35.30
C GLU A 221 -24.97 -51.42 -34.99
N LEU A 222 -24.68 -51.77 -33.73
CA LEU A 222 -24.59 -53.16 -33.28
C LEU A 222 -25.93 -53.89 -33.42
N GLU A 223 -27.03 -53.29 -32.98
CA GLU A 223 -28.38 -53.87 -33.13
C GLU A 223 -28.73 -54.12 -34.61
N ARG A 224 -28.36 -53.19 -35.50
CA ARG A 224 -28.52 -53.35 -36.95
C ARG A 224 -27.67 -54.52 -37.48
N LEU A 225 -26.39 -54.58 -37.11
CA LEU A 225 -25.51 -55.67 -37.55
C LEU A 225 -25.98 -57.03 -37.00
N GLU A 226 -26.46 -57.09 -35.77
CA GLU A 226 -27.09 -58.30 -35.20
C GLU A 226 -28.34 -58.70 -35.99
N ALA A 227 -29.18 -57.73 -36.37
CA ALA A 227 -30.36 -57.99 -37.20
C ALA A 227 -29.99 -58.48 -38.62
N GLU A 228 -28.88 -58.00 -39.21
CA GLU A 228 -28.36 -58.47 -40.50
C GLU A 228 -27.66 -59.84 -40.39
N LEU A 229 -27.06 -60.15 -39.24
CA LEU A 229 -26.32 -61.40 -39.00
C LEU A 229 -27.27 -62.58 -38.73
N ARG A 230 -28.41 -62.36 -38.04
CA ARG A 230 -29.44 -63.38 -37.80
C ARG A 230 -29.93 -64.11 -39.07
N PRO A 231 -30.34 -63.44 -40.17
CA PRO A 231 -30.77 -64.14 -41.38
C PRO A 231 -29.60 -64.90 -42.03
N LEU A 232 -28.37 -64.37 -41.98
CA LEU A 232 -27.19 -65.08 -42.50
C LEU A 232 -26.88 -66.34 -41.69
N GLU A 233 -27.03 -66.29 -40.37
CA GLU A 233 -26.92 -67.47 -39.51
C GLU A 233 -28.00 -68.50 -39.83
N THR A 234 -29.26 -68.09 -39.98
CA THR A 234 -30.34 -69.02 -40.37
C THR A 234 -30.12 -69.60 -41.77
N HIS A 235 -29.58 -68.81 -42.71
CA HIS A 235 -29.24 -69.30 -44.04
C HIS A 235 -28.07 -70.29 -43.98
N LYS A 236 -27.03 -70.01 -43.17
CA LYS A 236 -25.91 -70.92 -42.94
C LYS A 236 -26.38 -72.23 -42.29
N THR A 237 -27.21 -72.18 -41.25
CA THR A 237 -27.72 -73.39 -40.60
C THR A 237 -28.62 -74.18 -41.54
N GLY A 238 -29.46 -73.51 -42.33
CA GLY A 238 -30.26 -74.13 -43.39
C GLY A 238 -29.42 -74.77 -44.49
N ALA A 239 -28.38 -74.09 -44.99
CA ALA A 239 -27.46 -74.63 -45.98
C ALA A 239 -26.66 -75.81 -45.44
N VAL A 240 -26.21 -75.75 -44.18
CA VAL A 240 -25.54 -76.88 -43.51
C VAL A 240 -26.49 -78.06 -43.31
N ALA A 241 -27.75 -77.82 -42.95
CA ALA A 241 -28.77 -78.86 -42.86
C ALA A 241 -29.04 -79.50 -44.22
N ALA A 242 -29.22 -78.69 -45.27
CA ALA A 242 -29.39 -79.17 -46.65
C ALA A 242 -28.18 -79.98 -47.13
N ALA A 243 -26.96 -79.54 -46.83
CA ALA A 243 -25.73 -80.28 -47.15
C ALA A 243 -25.65 -81.61 -46.38
N LYS A 244 -26.03 -81.62 -45.09
CA LYS A 244 -26.11 -82.86 -44.28
C LYS A 244 -27.19 -83.81 -44.81
N GLU A 245 -28.34 -83.31 -45.21
CA GLU A 245 -29.39 -84.12 -45.82
C GLU A 245 -29.02 -84.63 -47.21
N ALA A 246 -28.33 -83.84 -48.03
CA ALA A 246 -27.80 -84.30 -49.32
C ALA A 246 -26.75 -85.39 -49.11
N ARG A 247 -25.89 -85.24 -48.10
CA ARG A 247 -24.95 -86.30 -47.68
C ARG A 247 -25.69 -87.53 -47.18
N ARG A 248 -26.75 -87.37 -46.37
CA ARG A 248 -27.58 -88.49 -45.89
C ARG A 248 -28.32 -89.18 -47.03
N ARG A 249 -28.86 -88.44 -48.01
CA ARG A 249 -29.47 -89.01 -49.23
C ARG A 249 -28.46 -89.72 -50.11
N LYS A 250 -27.22 -89.24 -50.17
CA LYS A 250 -26.12 -89.95 -50.84
C LYS A 250 -25.74 -91.23 -50.10
N GLU A 251 -25.61 -91.18 -48.77
CA GLU A 251 -25.34 -92.35 -47.93
C GLU A 251 -26.51 -93.36 -47.94
N GLU A 252 -27.76 -92.89 -47.98
CA GLU A 252 -28.97 -93.71 -48.17
C GLU A 252 -29.06 -94.27 -49.59
N SER A 253 -28.63 -93.52 -50.63
CA SER A 253 -28.51 -94.02 -52.00
C SER A 253 -27.37 -95.04 -52.16
N GLU A 254 -26.32 -94.93 -51.35
CA GLU A 254 -25.20 -95.88 -51.32
C GLU A 254 -25.50 -97.11 -50.44
N ARG A 255 -26.45 -97.01 -49.51
CA ARG A 255 -26.82 -98.09 -48.56
C ARG A 255 -28.21 -98.69 -48.80
N GLY A 256 -29.00 -98.10 -49.70
CA GLY A 256 -30.38 -98.47 -50.03
C GLY A 256 -30.69 -98.20 -51.51
N GLY A 257 -30.31 -99.14 -52.36
CA GLY A 257 -31.18 -99.69 -53.42
C GLY A 257 -31.76 -98.80 -54.51
N MET A 258 -31.40 -97.52 -54.69
CA MET A 258 -31.91 -96.74 -55.83
C MET A 258 -31.32 -97.22 -57.18
N GLY A 259 -30.19 -97.94 -57.14
CA GLY A 259 -29.70 -98.72 -58.28
C GLY A 259 -30.61 -99.91 -58.62
N ASP A 260 -31.33 -100.46 -57.65
CA ASP A 260 -32.16 -101.65 -57.82
C ASP A 260 -33.49 -101.31 -58.52
N GLU A 261 -34.16 -100.19 -58.21
CA GLU A 261 -35.37 -99.76 -58.95
C GLU A 261 -35.08 -99.35 -60.40
N LEU A 262 -33.91 -98.73 -60.65
CA LEU A 262 -33.45 -98.40 -62.00
C LEU A 262 -33.00 -99.67 -62.77
N GLU A 263 -32.39 -100.64 -62.09
CA GLU A 263 -32.07 -101.94 -62.67
C GLU A 263 -33.32 -102.78 -62.91
N GLU A 264 -34.34 -102.75 -62.04
CA GLU A 264 -35.61 -103.45 -62.21
C GLU A 264 -36.40 -102.87 -63.39
N ARG A 265 -36.44 -101.54 -63.54
CA ARG A 265 -36.99 -100.91 -64.75
C ARG A 265 -36.16 -101.23 -65.99
N GLY A 266 -34.83 -101.29 -65.87
CA GLY A 266 -33.94 -101.71 -66.95
C GLY A 266 -34.07 -103.20 -67.32
N ARG A 267 -34.41 -104.07 -66.37
CA ARG A 267 -34.72 -105.50 -66.59
C ARG A 267 -36.10 -105.67 -67.19
N TRP A 268 -37.09 -104.90 -66.74
CA TRP A 268 -38.44 -104.88 -67.32
C TRP A 268 -38.41 -104.36 -68.76
N LEU A 269 -37.73 -103.24 -69.03
CA LEU A 269 -37.57 -102.71 -70.38
C LEU A 269 -36.81 -103.68 -71.29
N ARG A 270 -35.76 -104.35 -70.80
CA ARG A 270 -35.07 -105.42 -71.55
C ARG A 270 -35.94 -106.66 -71.76
N GLY A 271 -36.80 -107.01 -70.81
CA GLY A 271 -37.77 -108.10 -70.93
C GLY A 271 -38.87 -107.78 -71.92
N VAL A 272 -39.37 -106.55 -71.95
CA VAL A 272 -40.30 -106.04 -72.97
C VAL A 272 -39.63 -105.98 -74.34
N GLU A 273 -38.36 -105.55 -74.41
CA GLU A 273 -37.58 -105.54 -75.65
C GLU A 273 -37.29 -106.96 -76.16
N ALA A 274 -36.99 -107.92 -75.28
CA ALA A 274 -36.82 -109.32 -75.62
C ALA A 274 -38.14 -109.98 -76.05
N GLY A 275 -39.25 -109.68 -75.37
CA GLY A 275 -40.58 -110.14 -75.75
C GLY A 275 -41.04 -109.56 -77.09
N LEU A 276 -40.77 -108.28 -77.35
CA LEU A 276 -41.01 -107.65 -78.65
C LEU A 276 -40.11 -108.23 -79.74
N ARG A 277 -38.83 -108.53 -79.46
CA ARG A 277 -37.94 -109.23 -80.41
C ARG A 277 -38.42 -110.66 -80.73
N GLN A 278 -39.01 -111.35 -79.77
CA GLN A 278 -39.50 -112.73 -79.93
C GLN A 278 -40.87 -112.82 -80.63
N LEU A 279 -41.70 -111.76 -80.57
CA LEU A 279 -42.98 -111.66 -81.28
C LEU A 279 -42.86 -111.15 -82.72
N LEU A 280 -41.68 -110.66 -83.11
CA LEU A 280 -41.43 -110.05 -84.43
C LEU A 280 -40.64 -110.92 -85.41
N GLU A 281 -40.26 -112.18 -85.06
CA GLU A 281 -39.50 -113.09 -85.95
C GLU A 281 -38.47 -112.38 -86.85
N VAL A 282 -37.63 -111.54 -86.25
CA VAL A 282 -36.50 -110.96 -86.98
C VAL A 282 -35.28 -111.83 -86.69
N GLU A 283 -35.02 -112.75 -87.62
CA GLU A 283 -33.68 -113.26 -87.83
C GLU A 283 -32.76 -112.09 -88.25
N GLN A 284 -31.69 -111.93 -87.48
CA GLN A 284 -30.51 -111.05 -87.64
C GLN A 284 -30.68 -109.55 -87.35
#